data_AF-A2DVI6-F1
#
_entry.id   AF-A2DVI6-F1
#
_cell.length_a   1.000
_cell.length_b   1.000
_cell.length_c   1.000
_cell.angle_alpha   90.00
_cell.angle_beta   90.00
_cell.angle_gamma   90.00
#
_symmetry.space_group_name_H-M   'P 1'
#
loop_
_entity.id
_entity.type
_entity.pdbx_description
1 polymer ?
#
loop_
_entity_poly.entity_id
_entity_poly.type
_entity_poly.pdbx_seq_one_letter_code
_entity_poly.pdbx_strand_id
1 'polypeptide(L)'
;MTEGDFPASVQINLVIHRDVEDIKIGFPFDTVNDEIDSIVAELKQTLGLSGVEEVSVKNSIRQQISAALSKSLTEFKRELNMKPQDEELSDELEQEIFDDPEYQALLERHKAEIAALEEQHLKQQRELMNTSSPSSIPKVVDDLIVFS
;
A
#
# COMPACT_ATOMS: atom_id res chain seq x y z
N MET A 1 -7.59 28.75 22.69
CA MET A 1 -7.07 27.38 22.70
C MET A 1 -7.81 26.67 21.58
N THR A 2 -7.25 26.68 20.38
CA THR A 2 -7.86 26.03 19.21
C THR A 2 -6.89 24.97 18.76
N GLU A 3 -7.44 23.77 18.63
CA GLU A 3 -6.83 22.53 18.19
C GLU A 3 -6.08 22.75 16.87
N GLY A 4 -5.03 21.96 16.62
CA GLY A 4 -4.27 22.04 15.38
C GLY A 4 -5.22 22.01 14.18
N ASP A 5 -5.25 23.11 13.43
CA ASP A 5 -6.16 23.33 12.30
C ASP A 5 -5.66 22.48 11.13
N PHE A 6 -5.97 21.18 11.18
CA PHE A 6 -5.79 20.31 10.04
C PHE A 6 -6.86 20.68 9.02
N PRO A 7 -6.53 20.73 7.71
CA PRO A 7 -7.48 21.11 6.69
C PRO A 7 -8.66 20.13 6.69
N ALA A 8 -9.81 20.57 7.18
CA ALA A 8 -11.04 19.79 7.18
C ALA A 8 -11.51 19.46 5.76
N SER A 9 -11.04 20.22 4.76
CA SER A 9 -11.29 19.97 3.35
C SER A 9 -10.02 20.10 2.52
N VAL A 10 -9.81 19.14 1.61
CA VAL A 10 -8.71 19.09 0.66
C VAL A 10 -9.27 19.14 -0.76
N GLN A 11 -8.72 20.01 -1.62
CA GLN A 11 -9.09 20.05 -3.03
C GLN A 11 -8.39 18.92 -3.79
N ILE A 12 -9.16 17.93 -4.25
CA ILE A 12 -8.66 16.81 -5.05
C ILE A 12 -8.72 17.18 -6.52
N ASN A 13 -7.63 16.90 -7.24
CA ASN A 13 -7.50 17.09 -8.68
C ASN A 13 -7.04 15.79 -9.33
N LEU A 14 -7.94 15.11 -10.03
CA LEU A 14 -7.67 13.88 -10.75
C LEU A 14 -7.48 14.16 -12.24
N VAL A 15 -6.51 13.47 -12.84
CA VAL A 15 -6.31 13.44 -14.29
C VAL A 15 -6.33 11.98 -14.71
N ILE A 16 -7.28 11.61 -15.55
CA ILE A 16 -7.45 10.25 -16.06
C ILE A 16 -7.16 10.29 -17.55
N HIS A 17 -6.08 9.61 -17.95
CA HIS A 17 -5.65 9.53 -19.34
C HIS A 17 -6.39 8.39 -20.03
N ARG A 18 -7.19 8.70 -21.05
CA ARG A 18 -7.83 7.70 -21.92
C ARG A 18 -7.25 7.78 -23.33
N ASP A 19 -7.49 6.74 -24.12
CA ASP A 19 -6.96 6.63 -25.49
C ASP A 19 -7.33 7.81 -26.40
N VAL A 20 -8.44 8.49 -26.09
CA VAL A 20 -9.01 9.56 -26.94
C VAL A 20 -8.95 10.94 -26.28
N GLU A 21 -8.97 11.00 -24.94
CA GLU A 21 -9.01 12.27 -24.20
C GLU A 21 -8.54 12.13 -22.74
N ASP A 22 -8.09 13.25 -22.16
CA ASP A 22 -7.77 13.36 -20.74
C ASP A 22 -8.96 13.94 -19.98
N ILE A 23 -9.45 13.20 -19.00
CA ILE A 23 -10.53 13.65 -18.13
C ILE A 23 -9.91 14.28 -16.88
N LYS A 24 -10.22 15.56 -16.63
CA LYS A 24 -9.78 16.30 -15.44
C LYS A 24 -10.96 16.52 -14.50
N ILE A 25 -10.81 16.11 -13.24
CA ILE A 25 -11.89 16.17 -12.25
C ILE A 25 -11.34 16.88 -11.02
N GLY A 26 -11.99 17.99 -10.65
CA GLY A 26 -11.69 18.72 -9.43
C GLY A 26 -12.88 18.67 -8.49
N PHE A 27 -12.70 18.21 -7.26
CA PHE A 27 -13.75 18.26 -6.24
C PHE A 27 -13.15 18.47 -4.83
N PRO A 28 -13.89 19.13 -3.92
CA PRO A 28 -13.51 19.21 -2.52
C PRO A 28 -13.73 17.85 -1.86
N PHE A 29 -12.78 17.43 -1.02
CA PHE A 29 -12.84 16.21 -0.23
C PHE A 29 -12.76 16.56 1.25
N ASP A 30 -13.77 16.16 2.02
CA ASP A 30 -13.81 16.34 3.46
C ASP A 30 -13.07 15.19 4.16
N THR A 31 -11.97 15.50 4.84
CA THR A 31 -11.15 14.47 5.50
C THR A 31 -11.81 13.83 6.72
N VAL A 32 -12.91 14.41 7.20
CA VAL A 32 -13.67 13.95 8.38
C VAL A 32 -14.89 13.14 7.97
N ASN A 33 -15.58 13.58 6.91
CA ASN A 33 -16.87 12.99 6.51
C ASN A 33 -16.77 12.08 5.27
N ASP A 34 -15.79 12.29 4.40
CA ASP A 34 -15.69 11.54 3.15
C ASP A 34 -14.80 10.29 3.27
N GLU A 35 -15.31 9.18 2.75
CA GLU A 35 -14.54 7.94 2.62
C GLU A 35 -13.99 7.79 1.21
N ILE A 36 -12.66 7.62 1.09
CA ILE A 36 -11.99 7.47 -0.20
C ILE A 36 -12.59 6.33 -1.02
N ASP A 37 -12.90 5.19 -0.39
CA ASP A 37 -13.45 4.02 -1.08
C ASP A 37 -14.85 4.27 -1.65
N SER A 38 -15.67 5.06 -0.95
CA SER A 38 -17.02 5.45 -1.40
C SER A 38 -16.93 6.35 -2.63
N ILE A 39 -16.08 7.38 -2.58
CA ILE A 39 -15.85 8.32 -3.70
C ILE A 39 -15.28 7.59 -4.92
N VAL A 40 -14.32 6.68 -4.72
CA VAL A 40 -13.75 5.88 -5.80
C VAL A 40 -14.80 4.96 -6.43
N ALA A 41 -15.68 4.37 -5.63
CA ALA A 41 -16.79 3.54 -6.15
C ALA A 41 -17.77 4.37 -6.99
N GLU A 42 -18.10 5.59 -6.55
CA GLU A 42 -18.96 6.51 -7.32
C GLU A 42 -18.30 6.96 -8.62
N LEU A 43 -17.01 7.31 -8.59
CA LEU A 43 -16.24 7.67 -9.78
C LEU A 43 -16.16 6.51 -10.77
N LYS A 44 -15.96 5.28 -10.27
CA LYS A 44 -15.97 4.07 -11.09
C LYS A 44 -17.31 3.87 -11.77
N GLN A 45 -18.41 4.03 -11.04
CA GLN A 45 -19.75 3.87 -11.59
C GLN A 45 -20.10 4.97 -12.61
N THR A 46 -19.73 6.21 -12.32
CA THR A 46 -20.08 7.38 -13.14
C THR A 46 -19.26 7.45 -14.43
N LEU A 47 -17.96 7.15 -14.34
CA LEU A 47 -17.04 7.27 -15.47
C LEU A 47 -16.78 5.93 -16.16
N GLY A 48 -17.20 4.81 -15.57
CA GLY A 48 -16.90 3.47 -16.08
C GLY A 48 -15.42 3.13 -15.98
N LEU A 49 -14.79 3.41 -14.85
CA LEU A 49 -13.35 3.15 -14.66
C LEU A 49 -13.06 1.64 -14.66
N SER A 50 -11.96 1.26 -15.31
CA SER A 50 -11.39 -0.08 -15.21
C SER A 50 -10.79 -0.32 -13.81
N GLY A 51 -10.59 -1.58 -13.43
CA GLY A 51 -10.00 -1.91 -12.12
C GLY A 51 -8.58 -1.36 -11.92
N VAL A 52 -7.84 -1.13 -13.01
CA VAL A 52 -6.49 -0.53 -12.94
C VAL A 52 -6.58 0.97 -12.68
N GLU A 53 -7.50 1.66 -13.37
CA GLU A 53 -7.75 3.09 -13.16
C GLU A 53 -8.31 3.35 -11.75
N GLU A 54 -9.16 2.47 -11.24
CA GLU A 54 -9.71 2.54 -9.87
C GLU A 54 -8.58 2.59 -8.83
N VAL A 55 -7.62 1.68 -8.92
CA VAL A 55 -6.46 1.64 -8.01
C VAL A 55 -5.60 2.90 -8.17
N SER A 56 -5.39 3.36 -9.40
CA SER A 56 -4.63 4.57 -9.69
C SER A 56 -5.29 5.82 -9.09
N VAL A 57 -6.60 5.98 -9.29
CA VAL A 57 -7.39 7.08 -8.73
C VAL A 57 -7.34 7.05 -7.21
N LYS A 58 -7.58 5.90 -6.60
CA LYS A 58 -7.51 5.73 -5.14
C LYS A 58 -6.15 6.14 -4.57
N ASN A 59 -5.06 5.73 -5.22
CA ASN A 59 -3.71 6.11 -4.79
C ASN A 59 -3.46 7.62 -4.97
N SER A 60 -3.95 8.21 -6.06
CA SER A 60 -3.82 9.65 -6.32
C SER A 60 -4.55 10.49 -5.28
N ILE A 61 -5.78 10.11 -4.90
CA ILE A 61 -6.55 10.77 -3.83
C ILE A 61 -5.78 10.70 -2.51
N ARG A 62 -5.30 9.50 -2.14
CA ARG A 62 -4.53 9.30 -0.90
C ARG A 62 -3.26 10.15 -0.85
N GLN A 63 -2.54 10.24 -1.96
CA GLN A 63 -1.32 11.03 -2.06
C GLN A 63 -1.59 12.53 -1.95
N GLN A 64 -2.69 13.01 -2.53
CA GLN A 64 -3.06 14.43 -2.44
C GLN A 64 -3.50 14.81 -1.02
N ILE A 65 -4.24 13.93 -0.34
CA ILE A 65 -4.62 14.14 1.06
C ILE A 65 -3.38 14.16 1.95
N SER A 66 -2.48 13.17 1.81
CA SER A 66 -1.27 13.11 2.64
C SER A 66 -0.33 14.30 2.40
N ALA A 67 -0.21 14.76 1.16
CA ALA A 67 0.56 15.95 0.81
C ALA A 67 -0.05 17.24 1.36
N ALA A 68 -1.39 17.36 1.38
CA ALA A 68 -2.06 18.52 1.96
C ALA A 68 -1.88 18.57 3.49
N LEU A 69 -1.99 17.41 4.16
CA LEU A 69 -1.76 17.29 5.60
C LEU A 69 -0.31 17.60 5.98
N SER A 70 0.68 17.09 5.23
CA SER A 70 2.09 17.35 5.51
C SER A 70 2.47 18.82 5.27
N LYS A 71 1.90 19.45 4.24
CA LYS A 71 2.10 20.88 3.97
C LYS A 71 1.54 21.73 5.11
N SER A 72 0.34 21.42 5.61
CA SER A 72 -0.26 22.10 6.78
C SER A 72 0.62 21.99 8.02
N LEU A 73 1.23 20.83 8.25
CA LEU A 73 2.13 20.60 9.39
C LEU A 73 3.45 21.37 9.25
N THR A 74 3.99 21.46 8.05
CA THR A 74 5.20 22.26 7.76
C THR A 74 4.93 23.76 7.87
N GLU A 75 3.77 24.22 7.42
CA GLU A 75 3.34 25.62 7.53
C GLU A 75 3.11 26.02 8.99
N PHE A 76 2.48 25.13 9.78
CA PHE A 76 2.34 25.30 11.23
C PHE A 76 3.71 25.35 11.95
N LYS A 77 4.68 24.50 11.58
CA LYS A 77 6.05 24.57 12.10
C LYS A 77 6.72 25.92 11.78
N ARG A 78 6.45 26.47 10.59
CA ARG A 78 6.98 27.76 10.14
C ARG A 78 6.39 28.93 10.92
N GLU A 79 5.07 28.92 11.19
CA GLU A 79 4.39 29.95 11.98
C GLU A 79 4.82 29.97 13.45
N LEU A 80 5.18 28.81 14.02
CA LEU A 80 5.74 28.72 15.37
C LEU A 80 7.18 29.23 15.50
N ASN A 81 7.79 29.76 14.43
CA ASN A 81 9.17 30.22 14.38
C ASN A 81 10.18 29.15 14.87
N MET A 82 9.79 27.87 14.78
CA MET A 82 10.75 26.80 14.70
C MET A 82 11.35 26.95 13.31
N LYS A 83 12.62 27.37 13.25
CA LYS A 83 13.40 27.32 12.02
C LYS A 83 13.05 26.00 11.32
N PRO A 84 12.78 26.00 10.01
CA PRO A 84 12.91 24.75 9.28
C PRO A 84 14.34 24.31 9.56
N GLN A 85 14.51 23.30 10.40
CA GLN A 85 15.64 22.43 10.16
C GLN A 85 15.32 21.90 8.78
N ASP A 86 15.95 22.49 7.79
CA ASP A 86 16.27 21.79 6.56
C ASP A 86 16.74 20.42 7.05
N GLU A 87 15.87 19.41 6.90
CA GLU A 87 16.29 18.03 6.79
C GLU A 87 17.05 17.91 5.44
N GLU A 88 18.13 18.69 5.28
CA GLU A 88 19.37 18.02 4.95
C GLU A 88 19.61 17.08 6.12
N LEU A 89 19.03 15.87 6.01
CA LEU A 89 19.60 14.71 6.67
C LEU A 89 21.04 14.73 6.20
N SER A 90 21.92 15.29 7.03
CA SER A 90 23.35 15.18 6.79
C SER A 90 23.61 13.69 6.69
N ASP A 91 24.37 13.28 5.68
CA ASP A 91 24.86 11.90 5.53
C ASP A 91 25.48 11.36 6.84
N GLU A 92 25.86 12.25 7.77
CA GLU A 92 26.33 11.98 9.13
C GLU A 92 25.31 11.34 10.10
N LEU A 93 24.01 11.67 10.01
CA LEU A 93 22.96 11.11 10.90
C LEU A 93 22.43 9.77 10.39
N GLU A 94 22.42 9.56 9.08
CA GLU A 94 22.15 8.25 8.47
C GLU A 94 23.25 7.24 8.84
N GLN A 95 24.51 7.70 8.95
CA GLN A 95 25.64 6.85 9.32
C GLN A 95 25.59 6.42 10.80
N GLU A 96 25.16 7.31 11.70
CA GLU A 96 25.04 7.01 13.14
C GLU A 96 23.93 5.98 13.46
N ILE A 97 22.84 5.96 12.68
CA ILE A 97 21.76 4.96 12.82
C ILE A 97 22.17 3.59 12.26
N PHE A 98 23.01 3.56 11.22
CA PHE A 98 23.53 2.31 10.64
C PHE A 98 24.59 1.62 11.52
N ASP A 99 25.29 2.38 12.36
CA ASP A 99 26.29 1.87 13.30
C ASP A 99 25.71 1.43 14.66
N ASP A 100 24.40 1.57 14.87
CA ASP A 100 23.73 1.10 16.10
C ASP A 100 23.70 -0.46 16.13
N PRO A 101 24.34 -1.10 17.14
CA PRO A 101 24.37 -2.56 17.26
C PRO A 101 22.98 -3.19 17.46
N GLU A 102 22.02 -2.46 18.05
CA GLU A 102 20.65 -2.94 18.24
C GLU A 102 19.90 -2.99 16.90
N TYR A 103 20.09 -1.97 16.06
CA TYR A 103 19.51 -1.91 14.72
C TYR A 103 20.08 -3.00 13.81
N GLN A 104 21.40 -3.25 13.86
CA GLN A 104 22.03 -4.34 13.11
C GLN A 104 21.51 -5.72 13.55
N ALA A 105 21.36 -5.96 14.85
CA ALA A 105 20.80 -7.21 15.36
C ALA A 105 19.35 -7.43 14.92
N LEU A 106 18.55 -6.37 14.89
CA LEU A 106 17.17 -6.43 14.39
C LEU A 106 17.12 -6.74 12.89
N LEU A 107 18.00 -6.11 12.11
CA LEU A 107 18.11 -6.34 10.68
C LEU A 107 18.56 -7.77 10.34
N GLU A 108 19.55 -8.30 11.07
CA GLU A 108 19.97 -9.70 10.94
C GLU A 108 18.87 -10.68 11.29
N ARG A 109 18.11 -10.41 12.36
CA ARG A 109 16.95 -11.23 12.74
C ARG A 109 15.90 -11.26 11.63
N HIS A 110 15.56 -10.10 11.07
CA HIS A 110 14.61 -10.01 9.96
C HIS A 110 15.12 -10.74 8.71
N LYS A 111 16.40 -10.61 8.38
CA LYS A 111 17.01 -11.33 7.25
C LYS A 111 16.97 -12.84 7.46
N ALA A 112 17.25 -13.32 8.67
CA ALA A 112 17.18 -14.74 9.00
C ALA A 112 15.76 -15.29 8.91
N GLU A 113 14.76 -14.52 9.35
CA GLU A 113 13.35 -14.89 9.26
C GLU A 113 12.87 -14.99 7.81
N ILE A 114 13.23 -14.02 6.96
CA ILE A 114 12.91 -14.05 5.53
C ILE A 114 13.56 -15.25 4.85
N ALA A 115 14.86 -15.50 5.11
CA ALA A 115 15.57 -16.63 4.53
C ALA A 115 14.95 -17.98 4.94
N ALA A 116 14.51 -18.12 6.19
CA ALA A 116 13.84 -19.34 6.66
C ALA A 116 12.48 -19.56 5.98
N LEU A 117 11.71 -18.48 5.77
CA LEU A 117 10.44 -18.53 5.04
C LEU A 117 10.65 -18.90 3.57
N GLU A 118 11.66 -18.32 2.92
CA GLU A 118 12.01 -18.63 1.53
C GLU A 118 12.46 -20.09 1.38
N GLU A 119 13.28 -20.61 2.30
CA GLU A 119 13.70 -22.01 2.30
C GLU A 119 12.51 -22.95 2.49
N GLN A 120 11.60 -22.63 3.43
CA GLN A 120 10.39 -23.41 3.64
C GLN A 120 9.51 -23.43 2.39
N HIS A 121 9.32 -22.28 1.74
CA HIS A 121 8.53 -22.17 0.53
C HIS A 121 9.15 -22.96 -0.62
N LEU A 122 10.48 -22.88 -0.80
CA LEU A 122 11.21 -23.65 -1.80
C LEU A 122 11.10 -25.17 -1.52
N LYS A 123 11.17 -25.57 -0.25
CA LYS A 123 10.99 -26.96 0.15
C LYS A 123 9.58 -27.46 -0.16
N GLN A 124 8.55 -26.68 0.14
CA GLN A 124 7.16 -27.02 -0.20
C GLN A 124 6.96 -27.13 -1.71
N GLN A 125 7.52 -26.20 -2.50
CA GLN A 125 7.49 -26.30 -3.97
C GLN A 125 8.19 -27.56 -4.47
N ARG A 126 9.35 -27.91 -3.90
CA ARG A 126 10.08 -29.15 -4.26
C ARG A 126 9.29 -30.40 -3.87
N GLU A 127 8.63 -30.43 -2.71
CA GLU A 127 7.78 -31.55 -2.29
C GLU A 127 6.60 -31.74 -3.26
N LEU A 128 5.92 -30.65 -3.66
CA LEU A 128 4.85 -30.71 -4.65
C LEU A 128 5.35 -31.26 -6.00
N MET A 129 6.51 -30.81 -6.47
CA MET A 129 7.11 -31.32 -7.70
C MET A 129 7.53 -32.80 -7.59
N ASN A 130 8.09 -33.25 -6.46
CA ASN A 130 8.46 -34.65 -6.26
C ASN A 130 7.24 -35.58 -6.09
N THR A 131 6.12 -35.08 -5.54
CA THR A 131 4.84 -35.83 -5.52
C THR A 131 4.18 -35.92 -6.89
N SER A 132 4.61 -35.11 -7.87
CA SER A 132 4.13 -35.15 -9.27
C SER A 132 4.89 -36.14 -10.16
N SER A 133 5.51 -37.18 -9.58
CA SER A 133 5.95 -38.36 -10.35
C SER A 133 4.73 -39.27 -10.64
N PRO A 134 4.34 -39.51 -11.91
CA PRO A 134 3.21 -40.36 -12.24
C PRO A 134 3.58 -41.84 -12.10
N SER A 135 3.47 -42.40 -10.89
CA SER A 135 3.52 -43.84 -10.67
C SER A 135 2.92 -44.22 -9.32
N SER A 136 1.59 -44.23 -9.25
CA SER A 136 0.88 -45.39 -8.70
C SER A 136 -0.60 -45.17 -8.91
N ILE A 137 -1.16 -45.99 -9.79
CA ILE A 137 -2.60 -46.21 -9.95
C ILE A 137 -3.17 -46.53 -8.55
N PRO A 138 -4.05 -45.69 -7.96
CA PRO A 138 -4.93 -46.20 -6.94
C PRO A 138 -5.87 -47.18 -7.62
N LYS A 139 -5.82 -48.45 -7.22
CA LYS A 139 -6.82 -49.46 -7.59
C LYS A 139 -8.20 -48.84 -7.35
N VAL A 140 -8.95 -48.70 -8.43
CA VAL A 140 -10.40 -48.61 -8.40
C VAL A 140 -10.85 -49.90 -7.72
N VAL A 141 -11.19 -49.80 -6.44
CA VAL A 141 -11.93 -50.85 -5.76
C VAL A 141 -13.38 -50.48 -5.96
N ASP A 142 -14.03 -51.23 -6.84
CA ASP A 142 -15.47 -51.38 -6.93
C ASP A 142 -16.08 -51.40 -5.54
N ASP A 143 -17.01 -50.48 -5.27
CA ASP A 143 -18.13 -50.76 -4.38
C ASP A 143 -19.38 -50.15 -5.01
N LEU A 144 -19.92 -50.89 -5.99
CA LEU A 144 -21.33 -50.83 -6.36
C LEU A 144 -22.16 -51.10 -5.10
N ILE A 145 -22.87 -50.10 -4.61
CA ILE A 145 -23.97 -50.31 -3.68
C ILE A 145 -25.28 -50.28 -4.47
N VAL A 146 -25.81 -51.49 -4.72
CA VAL A 146 -27.18 -51.71 -5.20
C VAL A 146 -28.06 -51.89 -3.96
N PHE A 147 -29.14 -51.12 -3.86
CA PHE A 147 -30.27 -51.47 -3.00
C PHE A 147 -31.48 -51.78 -3.88
N SER A 148 -31.95 -53.01 -3.68
CA SER A 148 -33.20 -53.63 -4.15
C SER A 148 -34.44 -52.95 -3.61
#